data_AF-A0A2W6B042-F1
#
_entry.id   AF-A0A2W6B042-F1
#
_cell.length_a   1.000
_cell.length_b   1.000
_cell.length_c   1.000
_cell.angle_alpha   90.00
_cell.angle_beta   90.00
_cell.angle_gamma   90.00
#
_symmetry.space_group_name_H-M   'P 1'
#
loop_
_entity.id
_entity.type
_entity.pdbx_description
1 polymer ?
#
loop_
_entity_poly.entity_id
_entity_poly.type
_entity_poly.pdbx_seq_one_letter_code
_entity_poly.pdbx_strand_id
1 'polypeptide(L)' 'MRSESRFDAAQGPRILGPRDGKTVDLGGCGVRFMVWGEESGGGFSLVEHPIPP' A
#
# COMPACT_ATOMS: atom_id res chain seq x y z
N MET A 1 11.03 5.25 -15.09
CA MET A 1 10.55 4.95 -13.73
C MET A 1 9.11 5.42 -13.65
N ARG A 2 8.12 4.51 -13.68
CA ARG A 2 6.71 4.92 -13.61
C ARG A 2 6.44 5.40 -12.18
N SER A 3 6.01 6.65 -12.06
CA SER A 3 5.46 7.17 -10.81
C SER A 3 4.10 6.50 -10.63
N GLU A 4 4.03 5.44 -9.85
CA GLU A 4 2.76 4.84 -9.40
C GLU A 4 2.05 5.92 -8.56
N SER A 5 1.04 6.56 -9.12
CA SER A 5 0.20 7.52 -8.40
C SER A 5 -0.52 6.82 -7.26
N ARG A 6 -0.56 7.44 -6.08
CA ARG A 6 -1.39 6.96 -4.96
C ARG A 6 -2.86 6.94 -5.38
N PHE A 7 -3.66 6.08 -4.75
CA PHE A 7 -5.08 6.02 -5.01
C PHE A 7 -5.77 7.27 -4.45
N ASP A 8 -6.76 7.80 -5.16
CA ASP A 8 -7.56 8.94 -4.69
C ASP A 8 -8.87 8.42 -4.08
N ALA A 9 -9.01 8.60 -2.77
CA ALA A 9 -10.19 8.16 -2.04
C ALA A 9 -11.47 8.89 -2.46
N ALA A 10 -11.38 10.05 -3.13
CA ALA A 10 -12.53 10.72 -3.71
C ALA A 10 -13.20 9.92 -4.84
N GLN A 11 -12.51 8.91 -5.40
CA GLN A 11 -13.05 8.02 -6.44
C GLN A 11 -14.03 6.96 -5.90
N GLY A 12 -14.21 6.87 -4.58
CA GLY A 12 -15.07 5.89 -3.92
C GLY A 12 -14.33 4.64 -3.42
N PRO A 13 -15.04 3.64 -2.89
CA PRO A 13 -14.42 2.42 -2.38
C PRO A 13 -13.75 1.60 -3.50
N ARG A 14 -12.64 0.93 -3.18
CA ARG A 14 -11.95 0.00 -4.09
C ARG A 14 -11.72 -1.37 -3.44
N ILE A 15 -11.61 -2.39 -4.30
CA ILE A 15 -11.18 -3.74 -3.89
C ILE A 15 -9.65 -3.76 -3.88
N LEU A 16 -9.06 -4.27 -2.80
CA LEU A 16 -7.62 -4.52 -2.69
C LEU A 16 -7.33 -5.99 -3.01
N GLY A 17 -6.58 -6.23 -4.08
CA GLY A 17 -6.08 -7.54 -4.44
C GLY A 17 -4.69 -7.84 -3.83
N PRO A 18 -4.29 -9.12 -3.76
CA PRO A 18 -3.04 -9.55 -3.14
C PRO A 18 -1.76 -9.10 -3.88
N ARG A 19 -1.90 -8.50 -5.07
CA ARG A 19 -0.80 -7.97 -5.87
C ARG A 19 -0.75 -6.45 -5.89
N ASP A 20 -1.73 -5.80 -5.27
CA ASP A 20 -1.79 -4.35 -5.21
C ASP A 20 -0.72 -3.82 -4.25
N GLY A 21 -0.66 -2.50 -4.17
CA GLY A 21 0.20 -1.79 -3.23
C GLY A 21 1.65 -1.67 -3.70
N LYS A 22 2.41 -0.88 -2.95
CA LYS A 22 3.81 -0.56 -3.24
C LYS A 22 4.74 -1.38 -2.36
N THR A 23 5.55 -2.24 -2.97
CA THR A 23 6.58 -3.02 -2.26
C THR A 23 7.85 -2.19 -2.04
N VAL A 24 8.41 -2.30 -0.85
CA VAL A 24 9.67 -1.68 -0.42
C VAL A 24 10.46 -2.72 0.39
N ASP A 25 11.77 -2.78 0.19
CA ASP A 25 12.68 -3.52 1.07
C ASP A 25 13.26 -2.56 2.11
N LEU A 26 13.13 -2.92 3.38
CA LEU A 26 13.71 -2.19 4.50
C LEU A 26 14.76 -3.07 5.20
N GLY A 27 15.89 -3.30 4.51
CA GLY A 27 16.99 -4.07 5.07
C GLY A 27 16.65 -5.55 5.25
N GLY A 28 15.97 -6.14 4.26
CA GLY A 28 15.49 -7.52 4.31
C GLY A 28 14.13 -7.71 4.96
N CYS A 29 13.55 -6.65 5.56
CA CYS A 29 12.15 -6.64 5.96
C CYS A 29 11.30 -6.17 4.77
N GLY A 30 10.58 -7.11 4.14
CA GLY A 30 9.62 -6.77 3.11
C GLY A 30 8.46 -5.96 3.69
N VAL A 31 8.08 -4.88 3.01
CA VAL A 31 6.87 -4.12 3.30
C VAL A 31 6.10 -3.88 2.01
N ARG A 32 4.78 -4.10 2.03
CA ARG A 32 3.87 -3.74 0.93
C ARG A 32 2.83 -2.75 1.46
N PHE A 33 2.89 -1.51 1.00
CA PHE A 33 1.94 -0.45 1.36
C PHE A 33 0.67 -0.60 0.52
N MET A 34 -0.45 -0.96 1.16
CA MET A 34 -1.74 -1.22 0.50
C MET A 34 -2.66 0.01 0.55
N VAL A 35 -2.71 0.68 1.70
CA VAL A 35 -3.48 1.91 1.94
C VAL A 35 -2.60 2.90 2.70
N TRP A 36 -2.44 4.10 2.14
CA TRP A 36 -1.69 5.18 2.78
C TRP A 36 -2.58 5.93 3.79
N GLY A 37 -1.96 6.58 4.78
CA GLY A 37 -2.70 7.38 5.75
C GLY A 37 -3.54 8.48 5.10
N GLU A 38 -3.00 9.13 4.06
CA GLU A 38 -3.71 10.17 3.32
C GLU A 38 -4.93 9.62 2.56
N GLU A 39 -4.86 8.38 2.07
CA GLU A 39 -6.00 7.71 1.41
C GLU A 39 -7.15 7.43 2.39
N SER A 40 -6.86 7.20 3.66
CA SER A 40 -7.89 6.98 4.67
C SER A 40 -8.34 8.26 5.38
N GLY A 41 -7.90 9.44 4.91
CA GLY A 41 -8.14 10.71 5.60
C GLY A 41 -7.45 10.80 6.97
N GLY A 42 -6.40 9.99 7.20
CA GLY A 42 -5.62 9.93 8.43
C GLY A 42 -6.09 8.90 9.46
N GLY A 43 -7.14 8.11 9.16
CA GLY A 43 -7.71 7.16 10.13
C GLY A 43 -6.87 5.89 10.32
N PHE A 44 -6.25 5.38 9.25
CA PHE A 44 -5.41 4.18 9.31
C PHE A 44 -4.41 4.10 8.14
N SER A 45 -3.45 3.20 8.27
CA SER A 45 -2.65 2.70 7.13
C SER A 45 -2.71 1.18 7.12
N LEU A 46 -2.68 0.59 5.93
CA LEU A 46 -2.62 -0.85 5.76
C LEU A 46 -1.31 -1.22 5.09
N VAL A 47 -0.53 -2.05 5.77
CA VAL A 47 0.70 -2.63 5.26
C VAL A 47 0.67 -4.14 5.42
N GLU A 48 1.29 -4.84 4.47
CA GLU A 48 1.58 -6.26 4.59
C GLU A 48 3.10 -6.45 4.71
N HIS A 49 3.52 -7.44 5.49
CA HIS A 49 4.92 -7.83 5.63
C HIS A 49 5.12 -9.22 5.02
N PRO A 50 5.68 -9.33 3.81
CA PRO A 50 6.07 -10.61 3.25
C PRO A 50 7.10 -11.29 4.16
N ILE A 51 6.76 -12.49 4.61
CA ILE A 51 7.66 -13.33 5.40
C ILE A 51 8.37 -14.26 4.41
N PRO A 52 9.71 -14.17 4.28
CA PRO A 52 10.48 -15.12 3.49
C PRO A 52 10.30 -16.55 4.01
N PRO A 53 10.44 -17.58 3.15
CA PRO A 53 10.43 -18.97 3.59
C PRO A 53 11.55 -19.30 4.57
#